data_AF-A0A024CH61-F1
#
_entry.id   AF-A0A024CH61-F1
#
_cell.length_a   1.000
_cell.length_b   1.000
_cell.length_c   1.000
_cell.angle_alpha   90.00
_cell.angle_beta   90.00
_cell.angle_gamma   90.00
#
_symmetry.space_group_name_H-M   'P 1'
#
loop_
_entity.id
_entity.type
_entity.pdbx_description
1 polymer ?
#
loop_
_entity_poly.entity_id
_entity_poly.type
_entity_poly.pdbx_seq_one_letter_code
_entity_poly.pdbx_strand_id
1 'polypeptide(L)'
;MFDPFLDQLHADITARGGVPAEVPDGLAECHSAKGTSVIRSWLWQVPGFRRWRVTRLDAGDSLQVLNSVAYPDYGFDHPLMGVDLLWFGARQKLVAVLDFQPLVQNEAYFDRYFDGLKALNRQFPDLNGEETMRSFDPNQYFSSWLLFCRGGAEQAQTSLPPAFSAFLKAYWELHDAAINTPATIAADEVKRLQENYDVYSAERDPAHGLFTSHFGKNWSDQFLHEFLFPASGQS
;
A
#
# COMPACT_ATOMS: atom_id res chain seq x y z
N MET A 1 16.55 5.64 -2.04
CA MET A 1 15.90 6.51 -1.00
C MET A 1 14.86 5.76 -0.19
N PHE A 2 14.04 4.91 -0.81
CA PHE A 2 13.01 4.13 -0.10
C PHE A 2 13.49 2.75 0.37
N ASP A 3 14.76 2.41 0.12
CA ASP A 3 15.34 1.13 0.52
C ASP A 3 15.31 0.91 2.04
N PRO A 4 15.59 1.92 2.90
CA PRO A 4 15.41 1.75 4.35
C PRO A 4 13.98 1.36 4.77
N PHE A 5 12.96 1.82 4.04
CA PHE A 5 11.55 1.48 4.31
C PHE A 5 11.23 0.05 3.86
N LEU A 6 11.77 -0.36 2.70
CA LEU A 6 11.68 -1.72 2.21
C LEU A 6 12.35 -2.70 3.19
N ASP A 7 13.55 -2.38 3.64
CA ASP A 7 14.34 -3.19 4.57
C ASP A 7 13.63 -3.33 5.92
N GLN A 8 13.09 -2.23 6.46
CA GLN A 8 12.29 -2.26 7.68
C GLN A 8 11.06 -3.17 7.51
N LEU A 9 10.28 -2.99 6.43
CA LEU A 9 9.09 -3.79 6.19
C LEU A 9 9.42 -5.29 6.09
N HIS A 10 10.45 -5.66 5.33
CA HIS A 10 10.87 -7.04 5.19
C HIS A 10 11.41 -7.62 6.50
N ALA A 11 12.16 -6.84 7.28
CA ALA A 11 12.64 -7.25 8.60
C ALA A 11 11.48 -7.51 9.57
N ASP A 12 10.49 -6.62 9.62
CA ASP A 12 9.30 -6.77 10.46
C ASP A 12 8.48 -8.00 10.04
N ILE A 13 8.25 -8.19 8.74
CA ILE A 13 7.56 -9.38 8.21
C ILE A 13 8.31 -10.66 8.62
N THR A 14 9.63 -10.71 8.42
CA THR A 14 10.46 -11.87 8.75
C THR A 14 10.45 -12.16 10.26
N ALA A 15 10.57 -11.11 11.09
CA ALA A 15 10.54 -11.22 12.55
C ALA A 15 9.21 -11.80 13.07
N ARG A 16 8.13 -11.62 12.29
CA ARG A 16 6.78 -12.15 12.59
C ARG A 16 6.49 -13.49 11.91
N GLY A 17 7.53 -14.17 11.41
CA GLY A 17 7.42 -15.50 10.81
C GLY A 17 6.94 -15.49 9.37
N GLY A 18 6.97 -14.34 8.70
CA GLY A 18 6.66 -14.26 7.29
C GLY A 18 7.72 -14.94 6.42
N VAL A 19 7.27 -15.62 5.37
CA VAL A 19 8.13 -16.29 4.39
C VAL A 19 7.82 -15.81 2.97
N PRO A 20 8.81 -15.76 2.07
CA PRO A 20 8.56 -15.39 0.68
C PRO A 20 7.55 -16.34 0.03
N ALA A 21 6.64 -15.79 -0.76
CA ALA A 21 5.70 -16.51 -1.59
C ALA A 21 6.04 -16.32 -3.08
N GLU A 22 5.57 -17.24 -3.90
CA GLU A 22 5.78 -17.20 -5.34
C GLU A 22 5.05 -16.01 -5.97
N VAL A 23 5.78 -15.22 -6.75
CA VAL A 23 5.26 -14.13 -7.58
C VAL A 23 5.01 -14.71 -8.97
N PRO A 24 3.89 -14.36 -9.66
CA PRO A 24 3.62 -14.87 -11.00
C PRO A 24 4.79 -14.66 -11.96
N ASP A 25 4.96 -15.60 -12.87
CA ASP A 25 6.07 -15.62 -13.82
C ASP A 25 6.22 -14.29 -14.56
N GLY A 26 7.45 -13.75 -14.54
CA GLY A 26 7.78 -12.48 -15.21
C GLY A 26 7.36 -11.22 -14.46
N LEU A 27 6.74 -11.33 -13.27
CA LEU A 27 6.31 -10.17 -12.47
C LEU A 27 7.19 -9.92 -11.23
N ALA A 28 8.10 -10.84 -10.87
CA ALA A 28 9.01 -10.67 -9.74
C ALA A 28 10.06 -9.56 -9.97
N GLU A 29 10.55 -9.44 -11.21
CA GLU A 29 11.47 -8.38 -11.63
C GLU A 29 11.25 -8.06 -13.11
N CYS A 30 11.22 -6.77 -13.44
CA CYS A 30 11.18 -6.31 -14.83
C CYS A 30 12.14 -5.14 -15.03
N HIS A 31 12.87 -5.17 -16.14
CA HIS A 31 13.75 -4.08 -16.56
C HIS A 31 13.11 -3.34 -17.72
N SER A 32 13.18 -2.01 -17.70
CA SER A 32 12.74 -1.23 -18.86
C SER A 32 13.59 -1.57 -20.08
N ALA A 33 13.03 -1.40 -21.28
CA ALA A 33 13.74 -1.72 -22.53
C ALA A 33 15.06 -0.95 -22.70
N LYS A 34 15.20 0.21 -22.03
CA LYS A 34 16.42 1.02 -22.03
C LYS A 34 17.40 0.67 -20.90
N GLY A 35 17.03 -0.22 -19.98
CA GLY A 35 17.83 -0.62 -18.81
C GLY A 35 17.96 0.47 -17.74
N THR A 36 17.16 1.54 -17.81
CA THR A 36 17.25 2.70 -16.90
C THR A 36 16.28 2.61 -15.73
N SER A 37 15.48 1.54 -15.65
CA SER A 37 14.48 1.36 -14.62
C SER A 37 14.30 -0.11 -14.32
N VAL A 38 14.25 -0.45 -13.05
CA VAL A 38 13.97 -1.80 -12.57
C VAL A 38 12.82 -1.74 -11.58
N ILE A 39 11.85 -2.61 -11.76
CA ILE A 39 10.78 -2.85 -10.79
C ILE A 39 10.96 -4.25 -10.23
N ARG A 40 10.87 -4.37 -8.91
CA ARG A 40 10.95 -5.63 -8.16
C ARG A 40 9.72 -5.77 -7.30
N SER A 41 9.24 -6.99 -7.19
CA SER A 41 8.01 -7.31 -6.51
C SER A 41 8.19 -8.55 -5.65
N TRP A 42 7.59 -8.51 -4.46
CA TRP A 42 7.61 -9.59 -3.49
C TRP A 42 6.20 -9.92 -3.05
N LEU A 43 5.94 -11.20 -2.85
CA LEU A 43 4.81 -11.68 -2.07
C LEU A 43 5.33 -12.35 -0.82
N TRP A 44 4.57 -12.19 0.25
CA TRP A 44 4.85 -12.80 1.54
C TRP A 44 3.63 -13.58 2.02
N GLN A 45 3.88 -14.78 2.53
CA GLN A 45 2.96 -15.47 3.42
C GLN A 45 3.30 -14.99 4.83
N VAL A 46 2.37 -14.29 5.47
CA VAL A 46 2.57 -13.72 6.81
C VAL A 46 1.46 -14.25 7.71
N PRO A 47 1.76 -14.77 8.92
CA PRO A 47 0.72 -15.21 9.85
C PRO A 47 -0.34 -14.11 10.06
N GLY A 48 -1.61 -14.43 9.82
CA GLY A 48 -2.73 -13.49 9.94
C GLY A 48 -3.07 -12.71 8.66
N PHE A 49 -2.32 -12.90 7.57
CA PHE A 49 -2.53 -12.23 6.29
C PHE A 49 -2.54 -13.23 5.14
N ARG A 50 -3.65 -13.24 4.39
CA ARG A 50 -3.80 -14.10 3.21
C ARG A 50 -2.97 -13.66 2.01
N ARG A 51 -2.55 -12.38 1.98
CA ARG A 51 -1.66 -11.83 0.95
C ARG A 51 -0.97 -10.59 1.47
N TRP A 52 0.34 -10.49 1.31
CA TRP A 52 1.07 -9.24 1.50
C TRP A 52 2.02 -9.02 0.34
N ARG A 53 1.76 -7.97 -0.45
CA ARG A 53 2.56 -7.62 -1.63
C ARG A 53 3.42 -6.39 -1.36
N VAL A 54 4.63 -6.39 -1.90
CA VAL A 54 5.55 -5.25 -1.87
C VAL A 54 6.10 -5.02 -3.26
N THR A 55 6.30 -3.77 -3.65
CA THR A 55 6.84 -3.38 -4.96
C THR A 55 7.80 -2.21 -4.79
N ARG A 56 8.99 -2.33 -5.38
CA ARG A 56 10.05 -1.32 -5.39
C ARG A 56 10.43 -1.03 -6.84
N LEU A 57 10.21 0.20 -7.30
CA LEU A 57 10.69 0.67 -8.60
C LEU A 57 11.83 1.65 -8.42
N ASP A 58 12.99 1.32 -8.96
CA ASP A 58 14.16 2.20 -9.03
C ASP A 58 14.40 2.62 -10.49
N ALA A 59 14.22 3.91 -10.77
CA ALA A 59 14.57 4.52 -12.06
C ALA A 59 15.60 5.65 -11.87
N GLY A 60 16.54 5.47 -10.94
CA GLY A 60 17.55 6.45 -10.59
C GLY A 60 16.93 7.79 -10.15
N ASP A 61 17.51 8.90 -10.61
CA ASP A 61 17.05 10.25 -10.24
C ASP A 61 15.70 10.63 -10.85
N SER A 62 15.16 9.84 -11.79
CA SER A 62 13.89 10.16 -12.45
C SER A 62 12.69 9.86 -11.56
N LEU A 63 12.68 8.65 -10.98
CA LEU A 63 11.56 8.15 -10.20
C LEU A 63 12.02 7.07 -9.21
N GLN A 64 11.51 7.14 -7.99
CA GLN A 64 11.56 6.06 -7.00
C GLN A 64 10.14 5.73 -6.55
N VAL A 65 9.79 4.45 -6.45
CA VAL A 65 8.50 3.99 -5.93
C VAL A 65 8.70 2.92 -4.86
N LEU A 66 7.93 3.02 -3.77
CA LEU A 66 7.66 1.93 -2.84
C LEU A 66 6.15 1.81 -2.67
N ASN A 67 5.60 0.65 -3.01
CA ASN A 67 4.18 0.34 -2.86
C ASN A 67 4.01 -0.96 -2.08
N SER A 68 3.05 -1.02 -1.16
CA SER A 68 2.78 -2.22 -0.37
C SER A 68 1.31 -2.29 0.01
N VAL A 69 0.73 -3.49 -0.08
CA VAL A 69 -0.62 -3.76 0.42
C VAL A 69 -0.64 -5.07 1.20
N ALA A 70 -1.19 -5.00 2.41
CA ALA A 70 -1.43 -6.15 3.27
C ALA A 70 -2.93 -6.46 3.29
N TYR A 71 -3.29 -7.69 2.93
CA TYR A 71 -4.64 -8.23 2.96
C TYR A 71 -4.75 -9.19 4.15
N PRO A 72 -5.51 -8.82 5.20
CA PRO A 72 -5.73 -9.70 6.34
C PRO A 72 -6.41 -11.00 5.91
N ASP A 73 -6.19 -12.09 6.63
CA ASP A 73 -6.99 -13.31 6.46
C ASP A 73 -8.48 -12.98 6.59
N TYR A 74 -9.34 -13.71 5.87
CA TYR A 74 -10.77 -13.41 5.84
C TYR A 74 -11.47 -13.51 7.21
N GLY A 75 -10.86 -14.17 8.20
CA GLY A 75 -11.33 -14.17 9.59
C GLY A 75 -11.11 -12.84 10.33
N PHE A 76 -10.34 -11.91 9.76
CA PHE A 76 -10.09 -10.58 10.29
C PHE A 76 -10.77 -9.53 9.41
N ASP A 77 -11.65 -8.72 9.99
CA ASP A 77 -12.33 -7.64 9.30
C ASP A 77 -11.67 -6.28 9.48
N HIS A 78 -10.45 -6.22 10.03
CA HIS A 78 -9.73 -4.96 10.16
C HIS A 78 -9.24 -4.43 8.79
N PRO A 79 -8.88 -3.14 8.67
CA PRO A 79 -8.47 -2.53 7.41
C PRO A 79 -7.27 -3.22 6.73
N LEU A 80 -7.19 -3.08 5.40
CA LEU A 80 -5.96 -3.37 4.65
C LEU A 80 -4.90 -2.32 5.00
N MET A 81 -3.62 -2.67 4.91
CA MET A 81 -2.56 -1.66 4.88
C MET A 81 -2.41 -1.17 3.45
N GLY A 82 -2.39 0.14 3.23
CA GLY A 82 -2.00 0.75 1.97
C GLY A 82 -0.79 1.66 2.14
N VAL A 83 0.28 1.39 1.40
CA VAL A 83 1.44 2.27 1.27
C VAL A 83 1.68 2.55 -0.21
N ASP A 84 1.75 3.81 -0.59
CA ASP A 84 2.12 4.25 -1.93
C ASP A 84 3.00 5.51 -1.86
N LEU A 85 4.31 5.32 -2.07
CA LEU A 85 5.32 6.36 -1.99
C LEU A 85 5.98 6.53 -3.36
N LEU A 86 5.92 7.73 -3.91
CA LEU A 86 6.54 8.11 -5.17
C LEU A 86 7.41 9.34 -4.97
N TRP A 87 8.63 9.29 -5.50
CA TRP A 87 9.53 10.44 -5.56
C TRP A 87 9.93 10.73 -7.00
N PHE A 88 9.59 11.92 -7.49
CA PHE A 88 9.94 12.40 -8.82
C PHE A 88 11.14 13.33 -8.72
N GLY A 89 12.35 12.79 -8.90
CA GLY A 89 13.58 13.53 -8.57
C GLY A 89 13.83 14.75 -9.46
N ALA A 90 13.45 14.71 -10.74
CA ALA A 90 13.54 15.88 -11.63
C ALA A 90 12.71 17.09 -11.15
N ARG A 91 11.66 16.86 -10.37
CA ARG A 91 10.78 17.91 -9.81
C ARG A 91 10.98 18.10 -8.30
N GLN A 92 11.87 17.33 -7.68
CA GLN A 92 12.02 17.24 -6.22
C GLN A 92 10.67 17.08 -5.51
N LYS A 93 9.79 16.25 -6.09
CA LYS A 93 8.38 16.11 -5.66
C LYS A 93 8.16 14.75 -5.00
N LEU A 94 7.60 14.79 -3.80
CA LEU A 94 7.08 13.64 -3.09
C LEU A 94 5.57 13.51 -3.33
N VAL A 95 5.11 12.28 -3.54
CA VAL A 95 3.72 11.88 -3.34
C VAL A 95 3.75 10.70 -2.37
N ALA A 96 3.19 10.86 -1.18
CA ALA A 96 3.15 9.82 -0.17
C ALA A 96 1.70 9.60 0.29
N VAL A 97 1.26 8.36 0.25
CA VAL A 97 -0.03 7.90 0.75
C VAL A 97 0.22 6.73 1.71
N LEU A 98 -0.21 6.87 2.95
CA LEU A 98 -0.21 5.79 3.94
C LEU A 98 -1.59 5.75 4.60
N ASP A 99 -2.26 4.60 4.54
CA ASP A 99 -3.62 4.47 5.08
C ASP A 99 -3.89 3.07 5.63
N PHE A 100 -4.79 3.02 6.60
CA PHE A 100 -5.50 1.80 6.97
C PHE A 100 -6.78 1.78 6.13
N GLN A 101 -6.76 1.11 4.99
CA GLN A 101 -7.81 1.20 3.99
C GLN A 101 -9.07 0.43 4.45
N PRO A 102 -10.17 1.12 4.81
CA PRO A 102 -11.33 0.50 5.44
C PRO A 102 -12.12 -0.38 4.47
N LEU A 103 -12.65 -1.51 4.96
CA LEU A 103 -13.58 -2.35 4.20
C LEU A 103 -14.97 -1.71 4.07
N VAL A 104 -15.39 -0.96 5.09
CA VAL A 104 -16.67 -0.26 5.16
C VAL A 104 -16.52 1.12 5.81
N GLN A 105 -17.44 2.02 5.52
CA GLN A 105 -17.34 3.46 5.86
C GLN A 105 -18.24 3.88 7.03
N ASN A 106 -18.74 2.93 7.83
CA ASN A 106 -19.61 3.27 8.96
C ASN A 106 -18.80 3.68 10.19
N GLU A 107 -19.40 4.51 11.04
CA GLU A 107 -18.76 5.10 12.23
C GLU A 107 -18.25 4.03 13.21
N ALA A 108 -19.03 2.97 13.45
CA ALA A 108 -18.64 1.89 14.36
C ALA A 108 -17.35 1.17 13.92
N TYR A 109 -17.15 0.99 12.62
CA TYR A 109 -15.92 0.43 12.07
C TYR A 109 -14.73 1.37 12.29
N PHE A 110 -14.95 2.68 12.11
CA PHE A 110 -13.90 3.67 12.33
C PHE A 110 -13.50 3.80 13.80
N ASP A 111 -14.46 3.81 14.71
CA ASP A 111 -14.19 3.84 16.15
C ASP A 111 -13.44 2.60 16.62
N ARG A 112 -13.69 1.45 15.99
CA ARG A 112 -13.02 0.21 16.33
C ARG A 112 -11.55 0.16 15.90
N TYR A 113 -11.21 0.71 14.74
CA TYR A 113 -9.91 0.43 14.09
C TYR A 113 -8.97 1.62 13.90
N PHE A 114 -9.43 2.87 14.04
CA PHE A 114 -8.66 4.01 13.51
C PHE A 114 -7.94 4.86 14.56
N ASP A 115 -7.97 4.51 15.84
CA ASP A 115 -7.34 5.32 16.88
C ASP A 115 -5.82 5.50 16.68
N GLY A 116 -5.14 4.44 16.25
CA GLY A 116 -3.71 4.51 15.89
C GLY A 116 -3.46 5.47 14.72
N LEU A 117 -4.23 5.37 13.63
CA LEU A 117 -4.07 6.24 12.48
C LEU A 117 -4.48 7.69 12.78
N LYS A 118 -5.54 7.92 13.56
CA LYS A 118 -5.94 9.24 14.08
C LYS A 118 -4.79 9.89 14.86
N ALA A 119 -4.07 9.12 15.67
CA ALA A 119 -2.91 9.61 16.41
C ALA A 119 -1.74 9.96 15.49
N LEU A 120 -1.43 9.10 14.51
CA LEU A 120 -0.39 9.36 13.50
C LEU A 120 -0.70 10.60 12.66
N ASN A 121 -1.94 10.76 12.22
CA ASN A 121 -2.41 11.93 11.49
C ASN A 121 -2.13 13.22 12.29
N ARG A 122 -2.47 13.24 13.59
CA ARG A 122 -2.13 14.39 14.46
C ARG A 122 -0.63 14.58 14.69
N GLN A 123 0.15 13.49 14.73
CA GLN A 123 1.59 13.52 14.99
C GLN A 123 2.39 14.03 13.79
N PHE A 124 1.94 13.76 12.56
CA PHE A 124 2.64 14.12 11.33
C PHE A 124 1.79 15.05 10.44
N PRO A 125 1.45 16.28 10.91
CA PRO A 125 0.59 17.20 10.16
C PRO A 125 1.16 17.60 8.80
N ASP A 126 2.50 17.64 8.66
CA ASP A 126 3.17 17.94 7.38
C ASP A 126 2.94 16.88 6.29
N LEU A 127 2.45 15.70 6.68
CA LEU A 127 2.09 14.62 5.76
C LEU A 127 0.58 14.54 5.50
N ASN A 128 -0.21 15.52 5.97
CA ASN A 128 -1.65 15.64 5.72
C ASN A 128 -1.91 16.94 4.94
N GLY A 129 -1.45 16.98 3.69
CA GLY A 129 -1.69 18.14 2.84
C GLY A 129 -3.19 18.34 2.61
N GLU A 130 -3.63 19.60 2.49
CA GLU A 130 -5.02 19.97 2.21
C GLU A 130 -5.50 19.55 0.80
N GLU A 131 -4.68 18.82 0.04
CA GLU A 131 -5.01 18.46 -1.33
C GLU A 131 -5.94 17.24 -1.41
N THR A 132 -6.95 17.34 -2.26
CA THR A 132 -7.90 16.26 -2.52
C THR A 132 -7.31 15.18 -3.45
N MET A 133 -7.77 13.94 -3.26
CA MET A 133 -7.57 12.87 -4.23
C MET A 133 -8.29 13.23 -5.54
N ARG A 134 -7.64 12.97 -6.68
CA ARG A 134 -8.20 13.27 -8.01
C ARG A 134 -8.78 12.05 -8.70
N SER A 135 -8.12 10.90 -8.55
CA SER A 135 -8.51 9.65 -9.24
C SER A 135 -9.37 8.73 -8.36
N PHE A 136 -9.18 8.80 -7.05
CA PHE A 136 -9.92 8.00 -6.08
C PHE A 136 -11.08 8.81 -5.46
N ASP A 137 -12.17 8.12 -5.18
CA ASP A 137 -13.21 8.60 -4.27
C ASP A 137 -12.68 8.47 -2.83
N PRO A 138 -12.52 9.58 -2.09
CA PRO A 138 -12.01 9.54 -0.72
C PRO A 138 -12.94 8.78 0.25
N ASN A 139 -14.19 8.50 -0.14
CA ASN A 139 -15.16 7.76 0.66
C ASN A 139 -15.27 6.28 0.26
N GLN A 140 -14.36 5.77 -0.58
CA GLN A 140 -14.32 4.35 -0.95
C GLN A 140 -12.91 3.82 -0.73
N TYR A 141 -12.76 2.91 0.24
CA TYR A 141 -11.50 2.29 0.66
C TYR A 141 -10.39 3.24 1.14
N PHE A 142 -10.72 4.49 1.43
CA PHE A 142 -9.83 5.42 2.11
C PHE A 142 -10.46 5.90 3.41
N SER A 143 -9.62 6.17 4.39
CA SER A 143 -10.04 6.76 5.66
C SER A 143 -9.83 8.26 5.66
N SER A 144 -10.59 8.98 6.50
CA SER A 144 -10.41 10.42 6.69
C SER A 144 -9.10 10.81 7.38
N TRP A 145 -8.31 9.84 7.86
CA TRP A 145 -7.08 10.06 8.62
C TRP A 145 -5.82 9.55 7.93
N LEU A 146 -5.93 9.16 6.65
CA LEU A 146 -4.77 8.81 5.86
C LEU A 146 -3.70 9.92 5.92
N LEU A 147 -2.43 9.51 5.86
CA LEU A 147 -1.33 10.43 5.60
C LEU A 147 -1.24 10.62 4.10
N PHE A 148 -1.68 11.77 3.60
CA PHE A 148 -1.58 12.13 2.20
C PHE A 148 -0.79 13.41 1.97
N CYS A 149 0.41 13.26 1.41
CA CYS A 149 1.34 14.35 1.18
C CYS A 149 1.67 14.48 -0.31
N ARG A 150 1.47 15.66 -0.88
CA ARG A 150 2.13 16.10 -2.12
C ARG A 150 3.19 17.14 -1.77
N GLY A 151 4.34 16.67 -1.25
CA GLY A 151 5.41 17.50 -0.70
C GLY A 151 6.67 17.56 -1.57
N GLY A 152 7.78 17.91 -0.94
CA GLY A 152 9.10 17.98 -1.57
C GLY A 152 10.20 17.30 -0.76
N ALA A 153 11.45 17.72 -0.99
CA ALA A 153 12.64 17.14 -0.37
C ALA A 153 12.61 17.20 1.17
N GLU A 154 12.07 18.26 1.74
CA GLU A 154 11.95 18.43 3.19
C GLU A 154 11.13 17.29 3.80
N GLN A 155 9.87 17.14 3.40
CA GLN A 155 8.99 16.09 3.92
C GLN A 155 9.57 14.69 3.67
N ALA A 156 10.23 14.47 2.52
CA ALA A 156 10.85 13.20 2.18
C ALA A 156 12.02 12.82 3.11
N GLN A 157 12.76 13.81 3.62
CA GLN A 157 13.96 13.58 4.45
C GLN A 157 13.68 13.67 5.95
N THR A 158 12.69 14.46 6.39
CA THR A 158 12.44 14.74 7.80
C THR A 158 11.20 14.02 8.34
N SER A 159 10.04 14.24 7.71
CA SER A 159 8.75 13.77 8.25
C SER A 159 8.40 12.34 7.82
N LEU A 160 8.68 11.98 6.57
CA LEU A 160 8.31 10.67 6.01
C LEU A 160 9.02 9.49 6.71
N PRO A 161 10.34 9.53 7.00
CA PRO A 161 11.00 8.39 7.64
C PRO A 161 10.42 7.99 9.00
N PRO A 162 10.28 8.89 10.00
CA PRO A 162 9.66 8.51 11.28
C PRO A 162 8.17 8.18 11.13
N ALA A 163 7.46 8.83 10.20
CA ALA A 163 6.05 8.53 9.95
C ALA A 163 5.84 7.11 9.39
N PHE A 164 6.70 6.66 8.47
CA PHE A 164 6.64 5.31 7.92
C PHE A 164 6.83 4.25 9.01
N SER A 165 7.87 4.40 9.84
CA SER A 165 8.12 3.46 10.94
C SER A 165 6.99 3.45 11.97
N ALA A 166 6.44 4.62 12.31
CA ALA A 166 5.31 4.72 13.23
C ALA A 166 4.01 4.15 12.64
N PHE A 167 3.79 4.32 11.34
CA PHE A 167 2.67 3.74 10.60
C PHE A 167 2.72 2.20 10.57
N LEU A 168 3.86 1.62 10.22
CA LEU A 168 4.02 0.15 10.25
C LEU A 168 3.78 -0.41 11.65
N LYS A 169 4.35 0.23 12.67
CA LYS A 169 4.14 -0.17 14.06
C LYS A 169 2.66 -0.14 14.44
N ALA A 170 1.94 0.94 14.13
CA ALA A 170 0.52 1.06 14.43
C ALA A 170 -0.33 0.02 13.68
N TYR A 171 0.05 -0.35 12.45
CA TYR A 171 -0.64 -1.40 11.70
C TYR A 171 -0.45 -2.79 12.34
N TRP A 172 0.77 -3.10 12.80
CA TRP A 172 1.02 -4.32 13.55
C TRP A 172 0.27 -4.38 14.87
N GLU A 173 0.24 -3.28 15.63
CA GLU A 173 -0.52 -3.17 16.87
C GLU A 173 -2.03 -3.37 16.64
N LEU A 174 -2.56 -2.82 15.53
CA LEU A 174 -3.94 -3.03 15.09
C LEU A 174 -4.22 -4.52 14.80
N HIS A 175 -3.32 -5.19 14.09
CA HIS A 175 -3.46 -6.61 13.81
C HIS A 175 -3.36 -7.46 15.08
N ASP A 176 -2.40 -7.17 15.96
CA ASP A 176 -2.21 -7.88 17.22
C ASP A 176 -3.44 -7.76 18.15
N ALA A 177 -4.09 -6.60 18.17
CA ALA A 177 -5.35 -6.41 18.88
C ALA A 177 -6.50 -7.22 18.26
N ALA A 178 -6.53 -7.34 16.92
CA ALA A 178 -7.57 -8.08 16.21
C ALA A 178 -7.50 -9.60 16.45
N ILE A 179 -6.33 -10.17 16.76
CA ILE A 179 -6.18 -11.60 17.13
C ILE A 179 -7.10 -11.98 18.30
N ASN A 180 -7.32 -11.08 19.23
CA ASN A 180 -8.12 -11.31 20.43
C ASN A 180 -9.54 -10.71 20.36
N THR A 181 -9.91 -10.11 19.22
CA THR A 181 -11.17 -9.38 19.07
C THR A 181 -12.00 -9.99 17.94
N PRO A 182 -13.16 -10.60 18.21
CA PRO A 182 -13.99 -11.22 17.18
C PRO A 182 -14.36 -10.25 16.06
N ALA A 183 -14.21 -10.68 14.81
CA ALA A 183 -14.67 -9.92 13.65
C ALA A 183 -16.18 -9.64 13.73
N THR A 184 -16.58 -8.45 13.29
CA THR A 184 -17.99 -8.03 13.15
C THR A 184 -18.55 -8.28 11.76
N ILE A 185 -17.68 -8.35 10.74
CA ILE A 185 -18.03 -8.71 9.37
C ILE A 185 -17.72 -10.20 9.17
N ALA A 186 -18.67 -10.94 8.58
CA ALA A 186 -18.50 -12.35 8.29
C ALA A 186 -17.38 -12.58 7.25
N ALA A 187 -16.69 -13.72 7.32
CA ALA A 187 -15.50 -13.96 6.51
C ALA A 187 -15.74 -13.97 4.99
N ASP A 188 -16.90 -14.45 4.56
CA ASP A 188 -17.34 -14.42 3.16
C ASP A 188 -17.56 -12.98 2.67
N GLU A 189 -18.10 -12.13 3.53
CA GLU A 189 -18.28 -10.70 3.25
C GLU A 189 -16.93 -9.96 3.28
N VAL A 190 -16.01 -10.28 4.20
CA VAL A 190 -14.63 -9.74 4.18
C VAL A 190 -13.95 -10.09 2.86
N LYS A 191 -14.06 -11.34 2.40
CA LYS A 191 -13.53 -11.75 1.09
C LYS A 191 -14.09 -10.89 -0.04
N ARG A 192 -15.42 -10.74 -0.09
CA ARG A 192 -16.09 -9.93 -1.12
C ARG A 192 -15.62 -8.47 -1.09
N LEU A 193 -15.48 -7.87 0.09
CA LEU A 193 -15.03 -6.48 0.24
C LEU A 193 -13.56 -6.30 -0.17
N GLN A 194 -12.68 -7.26 0.15
CA GLN A 194 -11.30 -7.23 -0.32
C GLN A 194 -11.18 -7.45 -1.85
N GLU A 195 -12.06 -8.25 -2.46
CA GLU A 195 -12.11 -8.43 -3.91
C GLU A 195 -12.64 -7.15 -4.61
N ASN A 196 -13.65 -6.51 -4.03
CA ASN A 196 -14.13 -5.22 -4.51
C ASN A 196 -13.08 -4.10 -4.38
N TYR A 197 -12.23 -4.15 -3.34
CA TYR A 197 -11.09 -3.25 -3.21
C TYR A 197 -10.14 -3.38 -4.41
N ASP A 198 -9.84 -4.59 -4.83
CA ASP A 198 -8.98 -4.85 -6.00
C ASP A 198 -9.61 -4.30 -7.28
N VAL A 199 -10.91 -4.58 -7.52
CA VAL A 199 -11.65 -4.06 -8.69
C VAL A 199 -11.64 -2.53 -8.71
N TYR A 200 -12.05 -1.91 -7.59
CA TYR A 200 -12.10 -0.45 -7.47
C TYR A 200 -10.71 0.18 -7.69
N SER A 201 -9.68 -0.42 -7.10
CA SER A 201 -8.33 0.13 -7.17
C SER A 201 -7.73 -0.02 -8.56
N ALA A 202 -7.98 -1.13 -9.27
CA ALA A 202 -7.55 -1.32 -10.65
C ALA A 202 -8.21 -0.33 -11.63
N GLU A 203 -9.51 -0.03 -11.46
CA GLU A 203 -10.21 0.96 -12.29
C GLU A 203 -9.69 2.39 -12.13
N ARG A 204 -9.09 2.69 -10.98
CA ARG A 204 -8.69 4.06 -10.59
C ARG A 204 -7.19 4.26 -10.47
N ASP A 205 -6.39 3.21 -10.68
CA ASP A 205 -4.95 3.25 -10.46
C ASP A 205 -4.26 4.32 -11.32
N PRO A 206 -3.74 5.41 -10.70
CA PRO A 206 -3.05 6.46 -11.45
C PRO A 206 -1.67 6.00 -11.94
N ALA A 207 -1.14 4.87 -11.46
CA ALA A 207 0.19 4.38 -11.80
C ALA A 207 0.23 3.56 -13.11
N HIS A 208 -0.91 3.13 -13.66
CA HIS A 208 -0.93 2.32 -14.89
C HIS A 208 -0.23 3.02 -16.08
N GLY A 209 -0.47 4.32 -16.26
CA GLY A 209 0.21 5.11 -17.30
C GLY A 209 1.71 5.25 -17.06
N LEU A 210 2.12 5.31 -15.79
CA LEU A 210 3.51 5.34 -15.40
C LEU A 210 4.20 4.00 -15.72
N PHE A 211 3.64 2.86 -15.30
CA PHE A 211 4.21 1.54 -15.61
C PHE A 211 4.29 1.30 -17.13
N THR A 212 3.25 1.66 -17.87
CA THR A 212 3.22 1.51 -19.34
C THR A 212 4.37 2.25 -20.01
N SER A 213 4.75 3.43 -19.50
CA SER A 213 5.86 4.20 -20.06
C SER A 213 7.25 3.58 -19.84
N HIS A 214 7.42 2.79 -18.77
CA HIS A 214 8.69 2.14 -18.44
C HIS A 214 8.79 0.70 -18.97
N PHE A 215 7.70 -0.08 -18.87
CA PHE A 215 7.71 -1.53 -19.06
C PHE A 215 6.81 -2.00 -20.21
N GLY A 216 6.09 -1.08 -20.87
CA GLY A 216 5.19 -1.40 -21.97
C GLY A 216 3.82 -1.89 -21.50
N LYS A 217 2.84 -1.81 -22.41
CA LYS A 217 1.42 -2.03 -22.09
C LYS A 217 1.14 -3.44 -21.60
N ASN A 218 1.57 -4.47 -22.33
CA ASN A 218 1.24 -5.87 -22.01
C ASN A 218 1.72 -6.27 -20.62
N TRP A 219 2.98 -5.94 -20.27
CA TRP A 219 3.51 -6.21 -18.94
C TRP A 219 2.77 -5.43 -17.86
N SER A 220 2.42 -4.16 -18.14
CA SER A 220 1.71 -3.31 -17.17
C SER A 220 0.26 -3.76 -16.93
N ASP A 221 -0.45 -4.23 -17.95
CA ASP A 221 -1.78 -4.83 -17.83
C ASP A 221 -1.69 -6.10 -16.97
N GLN A 222 -0.73 -6.99 -17.27
CA GLN A 222 -0.51 -8.22 -16.52
C GLN A 222 -0.17 -7.91 -15.06
N PHE A 223 0.74 -6.97 -14.81
CA PHE A 223 1.13 -6.56 -13.46
C PHE A 223 -0.05 -5.98 -12.67
N LEU A 224 -0.92 -5.20 -13.31
CA LEU A 224 -2.11 -4.64 -12.68
C LEU A 224 -3.09 -5.75 -12.26
N HIS A 225 -3.43 -6.65 -13.18
CA HIS A 225 -4.53 -7.61 -13.01
C HIS A 225 -4.12 -8.95 -12.39
N GLU A 226 -2.82 -9.32 -12.38
CA GLU A 226 -2.35 -10.57 -11.80
C GLU A 226 -1.56 -10.37 -10.49
N PHE A 227 -0.96 -9.19 -10.30
CA PHE A 227 -0.13 -8.90 -9.13
C PHE A 227 -0.70 -7.82 -8.20
N LEU A 228 -0.97 -6.62 -8.71
CA LEU A 228 -1.42 -5.50 -7.87
C LEU A 228 -2.84 -5.74 -7.33
N PHE A 229 -3.77 -6.13 -8.21
CA PHE A 229 -5.18 -6.28 -7.90
C PHE A 229 -5.76 -7.56 -8.54
N PRO A 230 -5.41 -8.75 -8.03
CA PRO A 230 -5.71 -10.03 -8.68
C PRO A 230 -7.20 -10.31 -8.91
N ALA A 231 -8.10 -9.76 -8.08
CA ALA A 231 -9.54 -9.95 -8.31
C ALA A 231 -10.10 -9.12 -9.48
N SER A 232 -9.35 -8.10 -9.94
CA SER A 232 -9.78 -7.24 -11.06
C SER A 232 -9.71 -7.92 -12.43
N GLY A 233 -8.91 -8.98 -12.58
CA GLY A 233 -8.79 -9.75 -13.83
C GLY A 233 -9.80 -10.89 -13.97
N GLN A 234 -10.70 -11.08 -13.01
CA GLN A 234 -11.68 -12.18 -12.98
C GLN A 234 -13.07 -11.79 -13.52
N SER A 235 -13.17 -10.66 -14.22
CA SER A 235 -14.42 -10.09 -14.77
C SER A 235 -14.74 -10.52 -16.20
#